data_AF-A0A7V9BKJ0-F1
#
_entry.id   AF-A0A7V9BKJ0-F1
#
_cell.length_a   1.000
_cell.length_b   1.000
_cell.length_c   1.000
_cell.angle_alpha   90.00
_cell.angle_beta   90.00
_cell.angle_gamma   90.00
#
_symmetry.space_group_name_H-M   'P 1'
#
loop_
_entity.id
_entity.type
_entity.pdbx_description
1 polymer ?
#
loop_
_entity_poly.entity_id
_entity_poly.type
_entity_poly.pdbx_seq_one_letter_code
_entity_poly.pdbx_strand_id
1 'polypeptide(L)'
;MLPLRTLAAVVTLLSSPATLLAQDPPELRALWVDAFHEGIRSPREAADLVAAAQRAHINTLIVQVRRRGDALYTKGVEPPLADPFYDPTFDALAAIVDAGHAAGLEVHAWINAMPVWRDEAAPADARHLFNQHGPSAVGAENWLTSSPSGDHKFPVGYFLDPGHPAAAAYLAEIYLNIVRNYGVDGIHFDYVRYPETDERLPRGAGVGYNSVNLQRFRRASGRNDTPPPGDEAWMAWRRDQVTNLVRRVSIEAKAINPRLKISAALIPWGAPPVAEKDFENVAPMQRIFQDWHQWLEDGWLDLGIPMNYARETDDRVRGWFDGWMRWEKRHQHGRQLAVGLGAYRNTPADTIAQVTRARKDDEGRVAGVSFYSYAVPELPAEVKPGTDLPAVAVAGIDRLAFLANGVGTSPPVFPRPAPVPAMPWIVRPDRGWIAGTLPAIVMGDNDGVEVKITRKRFWPFGNSTRVWTDANGYFGLAKVKPGRYELSVERASTRQRLDVQVNAGTVCRAVFVNRAATDPPPTGRPDPSSWPPGP
;
A
#
# COMPACT_ATOMS: atom_id res chain seq x y z
N MET A 1 -8.20 80.92 -22.02
CA MET A 1 -7.53 79.89 -22.85
C MET A 1 -6.16 79.61 -22.28
N LEU A 2 -5.96 78.41 -21.70
CA LEU A 2 -4.71 77.61 -21.65
C LEU A 2 -5.00 76.42 -20.70
N PRO A 3 -4.85 75.14 -21.11
CA PRO A 3 -5.14 74.00 -20.24
C PRO A 3 -3.90 73.48 -19.50
N LEU A 4 -4.10 73.09 -18.23
CA LEU A 4 -3.13 72.38 -17.38
C LEU A 4 -2.83 70.98 -17.95
N ARG A 5 -1.54 70.62 -17.99
CA ARG A 5 -1.06 69.26 -18.25
C ARG A 5 -0.89 68.51 -16.92
N THR A 6 -1.62 67.42 -16.75
CA THR A 6 -1.48 66.48 -15.62
C THR A 6 -0.37 65.47 -15.94
N LEU A 7 0.70 65.43 -15.13
CA LEU A 7 1.74 64.41 -15.19
C LEU A 7 1.20 63.11 -14.56
N ALA A 8 1.20 62.01 -15.33
CA ALA A 8 0.98 60.67 -14.79
C ALA A 8 2.33 60.10 -14.29
N ALA A 9 2.41 59.79 -12.99
CA ALA A 9 3.54 59.09 -12.41
C ALA A 9 3.42 57.59 -12.72
N VAL A 10 4.35 57.07 -13.52
CA VAL A 10 4.52 55.63 -13.74
C VAL A 10 5.27 55.06 -12.54
N VAL A 11 4.59 54.26 -11.72
CA VAL A 11 5.22 53.46 -10.66
C VAL A 11 5.73 52.18 -11.29
N THR A 12 7.03 52.10 -11.53
CA THR A 12 7.70 50.87 -11.96
C THR A 12 7.93 49.98 -10.74
N LEU A 13 7.07 48.97 -10.56
CA LEU A 13 7.31 47.88 -9.60
C LEU A 13 8.52 47.06 -10.08
N LEU A 14 9.69 47.31 -9.50
CA LEU A 14 10.87 46.46 -9.61
C LEU A 14 10.59 45.16 -8.85
N SER A 15 10.08 44.14 -9.54
CA SER A 15 10.06 42.77 -9.06
C SER A 15 11.49 42.24 -9.05
N SER A 16 12.11 42.17 -7.86
CA SER A 16 13.37 41.46 -7.66
C SER A 16 13.24 40.02 -8.18
N PRO A 17 14.12 39.53 -9.07
CA PRO A 17 14.11 38.13 -9.45
C PRO A 17 14.44 37.32 -8.19
N ALA A 18 13.47 36.53 -7.72
CA ALA A 18 13.75 35.51 -6.73
C ALA A 18 14.86 34.62 -7.32
N THR A 19 16.04 34.63 -6.69
CA THR A 19 17.13 33.73 -7.04
C THR A 19 16.59 32.32 -6.85
N LEU A 20 16.19 31.65 -7.94
CA LEU A 20 15.83 30.24 -7.89
C LEU A 20 17.10 29.53 -7.41
N LEU A 21 17.08 29.02 -6.17
CA LEU A 21 18.15 28.16 -5.68
C LEU A 21 18.32 27.04 -6.70
N ALA A 22 19.57 26.77 -7.10
CA ALA A 22 19.83 25.71 -8.04
C ALA A 22 19.34 24.37 -7.44
N GLN A 23 18.43 23.69 -8.14
CA GLN A 23 17.90 22.39 -7.76
C GLN A 23 18.52 21.28 -8.60
N ASP A 24 18.63 20.09 -8.04
CA ASP A 24 18.91 18.88 -8.79
C ASP A 24 17.69 18.48 -9.64
N PRO A 25 17.88 17.66 -10.69
CA PRO A 25 16.76 17.09 -11.46
C PRO A 25 15.76 16.35 -10.56
N PRO A 26 14.48 16.23 -10.97
CA PRO A 26 13.48 15.52 -10.18
C PRO A 26 13.93 14.11 -9.81
N GLU A 27 13.87 13.80 -8.51
CA GLU A 27 14.31 12.52 -7.95
C GLU A 27 13.53 12.27 -6.66
N LEU A 28 12.97 11.08 -6.50
CA LEU A 28 12.35 10.68 -5.25
C LEU A 28 13.45 10.43 -4.21
N ARG A 29 13.41 11.18 -3.12
CA ARG A 29 14.35 11.03 -2.00
C ARG A 29 13.51 10.81 -0.75
N ALA A 30 13.29 9.55 -0.42
CA ALA A 30 12.34 9.15 0.60
C ALA A 30 13.02 8.59 1.86
N LEU A 31 12.35 8.74 3.01
CA LEU A 31 12.70 8.07 4.26
C LEU A 31 11.55 7.20 4.73
N TRP A 32 11.84 5.95 5.06
CA TRP A 32 10.95 5.16 5.89
C TRP A 32 11.20 5.46 7.37
N VAL A 33 10.16 5.98 8.02
CA VAL A 33 10.17 6.37 9.43
C VAL A 33 9.32 5.36 10.20
N ASP A 34 9.97 4.43 10.89
CA ASP A 34 9.28 3.43 11.68
C ASP A 34 8.74 4.02 12.99
N ALA A 35 7.69 3.41 13.52
CA ALA A 35 7.08 3.82 14.78
C ALA A 35 7.53 2.94 15.96
N PHE A 36 8.61 2.17 15.81
CA PHE A 36 9.24 1.44 16.92
C PHE A 36 10.29 2.29 17.63
N HIS A 37 10.75 3.37 17.00
CA HIS A 37 11.75 4.29 17.54
C HIS A 37 11.26 5.74 17.50
N GLU A 38 12.12 6.65 17.94
CA GLU A 38 11.94 8.09 17.79
C GLU A 38 11.68 8.47 16.32
N GLY A 39 10.63 9.24 16.08
CA GLY A 39 10.26 9.71 14.76
C GLY A 39 9.13 10.72 14.80
N ILE A 40 7.95 10.30 15.23
CA ILE A 40 6.76 11.17 15.24
C ILE A 40 5.93 11.07 16.53
N ARG A 41 6.42 10.45 17.60
CA ARG A 41 5.61 10.18 18.80
C ARG A 41 5.29 11.44 19.62
N SER A 42 5.94 12.56 19.33
CA SER A 42 5.65 13.87 19.95
C SER A 42 5.86 15.00 18.94
N PRO A 43 5.37 16.23 19.22
CA PRO A 43 5.64 17.40 18.39
C PRO A 43 7.13 17.67 18.17
N ARG A 44 7.96 17.39 19.18
CA ARG A 44 9.41 17.54 19.09
C ARG A 44 10.02 16.53 18.12
N GLU A 45 9.66 15.25 18.25
CA GLU A 45 10.19 14.21 17.35
C GLU A 45 9.83 14.54 15.89
N ALA A 46 8.58 14.95 15.63
CA ALA A 46 8.13 15.36 14.30
C ALA A 46 8.92 16.56 13.74
N ALA A 47 9.20 17.57 14.57
CA ALA A 47 10.01 18.72 14.17
C ALA A 47 11.47 18.32 13.85
N ASP A 48 12.07 17.46 14.68
CA ASP A 48 13.43 16.97 14.49
C ASP A 48 13.53 16.12 13.20
N LEU A 49 12.54 15.29 12.91
CA LEU A 49 12.43 14.54 11.66
C LEU A 49 12.38 15.45 10.42
N VAL A 50 11.52 16.47 10.44
CA VAL A 50 11.40 17.43 9.32
C VAL A 50 12.72 18.19 9.12
N ALA A 51 13.36 18.63 10.21
CA ALA A 51 14.64 19.32 10.14
C ALA A 51 15.76 18.42 9.57
N ALA A 52 15.80 17.15 10.00
CA ALA A 52 16.75 16.17 9.46
C ALA A 52 16.53 15.91 7.97
N ALA A 53 15.27 15.78 7.54
CA ALA A 53 14.90 15.60 6.14
C ALA A 53 15.34 16.80 5.27
N GLN A 54 15.09 18.04 5.73
CA GLN A 54 15.51 19.24 5.01
C GLN A 54 17.04 19.35 4.90
N ARG A 55 17.77 19.09 6.00
CA ARG A 55 19.25 19.07 6.01
C ARG A 55 19.84 18.06 5.03
N ALA A 56 19.21 16.89 4.90
CA ALA A 56 19.63 15.82 4.00
C ALA A 56 19.03 15.95 2.58
N HIS A 57 18.26 17.00 2.31
CA HIS A 57 17.57 17.24 1.03
C HIS A 57 16.67 16.08 0.58
N ILE A 58 16.04 15.44 1.56
CA ILE A 58 14.93 14.50 1.41
C ILE A 58 13.67 15.30 1.06
N ASN A 59 12.80 14.72 0.22
CA ASN A 59 11.56 15.37 -0.22
C ASN A 59 10.29 14.58 0.09
N THR A 60 10.42 13.34 0.60
CA THR A 60 9.28 12.47 0.92
C THR A 60 9.50 11.74 2.24
N LEU A 61 8.51 11.79 3.13
CA LEU A 61 8.47 11.02 4.37
C LEU A 61 7.42 9.91 4.24
N ILE A 62 7.82 8.66 4.40
CA ILE A 62 6.95 7.50 4.44
C ILE A 62 6.88 7.04 5.90
N VAL A 63 5.83 7.45 6.60
CA VAL A 63 5.77 7.44 8.07
C VAL A 63 4.84 6.34 8.56
N GLN A 64 5.35 5.41 9.38
CA GLN A 64 4.53 4.34 9.94
C GLN A 64 3.51 4.92 10.92
N VAL A 65 2.23 4.80 10.58
CA VAL A 65 1.13 5.31 11.41
C VAL A 65 0.31 4.19 12.04
N ARG A 66 0.51 2.95 11.56
CA ARG A 66 -0.07 1.73 12.11
C ARG A 66 1.01 0.65 12.19
N ARG A 67 1.28 0.10 13.38
CA ARG A 67 2.31 -0.96 13.53
C ARG A 67 1.71 -2.35 13.51
N ARG A 68 0.90 -2.69 14.52
CA ARG A 68 0.35 -4.04 14.70
C ARG A 68 -1.08 -3.96 15.23
N GLY A 69 -1.95 -3.18 14.59
CA GLY A 69 -3.32 -2.95 15.09
C GLY A 69 -3.43 -1.85 16.14
N ASP A 70 -2.36 -1.09 16.33
CA ASP A 70 -2.26 0.13 17.12
C ASP A 70 -1.88 1.32 16.21
N ALA A 71 -2.38 2.50 16.55
CA ALA A 71 -2.36 3.68 15.71
C ALA A 71 -1.63 4.88 16.34
N LEU A 72 -0.90 5.65 15.51
CA LEU A 72 -0.34 6.97 15.85
C LEU A 72 -1.22 8.12 15.32
N TYR A 73 -2.54 7.91 15.29
CA TYR A 73 -3.51 8.86 14.76
C TYR A 73 -4.84 8.70 15.52
N THR A 74 -5.61 9.78 15.67
CA THR A 74 -6.76 9.79 16.60
C THR A 74 -8.12 9.62 15.91
N LYS A 75 -8.20 9.96 14.62
CA LYS A 75 -9.44 9.87 13.81
C LYS A 75 -9.73 8.47 13.27
N GLY A 76 -9.60 7.44 14.11
CA GLY A 76 -9.71 6.03 13.72
C GLY A 76 -10.44 5.16 14.72
N VAL A 77 -10.55 3.86 14.41
CA VAL A 77 -11.19 2.85 15.28
C VAL A 77 -10.18 2.03 16.08
N GLU A 78 -8.91 2.02 15.65
CA GLU A 78 -7.86 1.27 16.33
C GLU A 78 -7.42 1.96 17.63
N PRO A 79 -7.00 1.19 18.64
CA PRO A 79 -6.44 1.77 19.85
C PRO A 79 -5.16 2.57 19.55
N PRO A 80 -4.84 3.57 20.38
CA PRO A 80 -3.59 4.30 20.27
C PRO A 80 -2.39 3.38 20.49
N LEU A 81 -1.23 3.81 19.99
CA LEU A 81 0.06 3.18 20.22
C LEU A 81 0.28 2.87 21.71
N ALA A 82 0.53 1.59 22.02
CA ALA A 82 0.98 1.20 23.35
C ALA A 82 2.50 1.42 23.46
N ASP A 83 2.90 2.66 23.75
CA ASP A 83 4.29 3.08 23.93
C ASP A 83 4.37 4.08 25.12
N PRO A 84 5.21 3.85 26.14
CA PRO A 84 5.36 4.78 27.27
C PRO A 84 5.79 6.20 26.89
N PHE A 85 6.37 6.40 25.71
CA PHE A 85 6.83 7.69 25.20
C PHE A 85 5.80 8.37 24.29
N TYR A 86 4.63 7.77 24.07
CA TYR A 86 3.57 8.31 23.25
C TYR A 86 2.39 8.78 24.12
N ASP A 87 1.96 10.02 23.92
CA ASP A 87 0.70 10.51 24.49
C ASP A 87 -0.47 10.02 23.63
N PRO A 88 -1.39 9.17 24.16
CA PRO A 88 -2.52 8.65 23.41
C PRO A 88 -3.48 9.71 22.86
N THR A 89 -3.44 10.94 23.38
CA THR A 89 -4.27 12.06 22.93
C THR A 89 -3.63 12.88 21.81
N PHE A 90 -2.34 12.68 21.55
CA PHE A 90 -1.62 13.36 20.49
C PHE A 90 -1.90 12.71 19.13
N ASP A 91 -2.24 13.51 18.12
CA ASP A 91 -2.42 13.03 16.75
C ASP A 91 -1.13 13.23 15.94
N ALA A 92 -0.26 12.21 15.98
CA ALA A 92 1.04 12.30 15.33
C ALA A 92 0.96 12.36 13.81
N LEU A 93 -0.01 11.67 13.18
CA LEU A 93 -0.22 11.75 11.73
C LEU A 93 -0.62 13.17 11.30
N ALA A 94 -1.58 13.80 11.99
CA ALA A 94 -1.94 15.18 11.70
C ALA A 94 -0.72 16.12 11.86
N ALA A 95 0.00 15.99 12.97
CA ALA A 95 1.16 16.84 13.26
C ALA A 95 2.28 16.73 12.20
N ILE A 96 2.61 15.50 11.76
CA ILE A 96 3.68 15.32 10.77
C ILE A 96 3.24 15.74 9.36
N VAL A 97 1.96 15.59 8.99
CA VAL A 97 1.42 16.12 7.73
C VAL A 97 1.55 17.64 7.70
N ASP A 98 1.08 18.33 8.75
CA ASP A 98 1.14 19.79 8.81
C ASP A 98 2.59 20.31 8.79
N ALA A 99 3.48 19.70 9.60
CA ALA A 99 4.89 20.09 9.65
C ALA A 99 5.64 19.77 8.33
N GLY A 100 5.37 18.61 7.73
CA GLY A 100 5.97 18.20 6.46
C GLY A 100 5.56 19.12 5.32
N HIS A 101 4.26 19.44 5.21
CA HIS A 101 3.74 20.35 4.19
C HIS A 101 4.28 21.77 4.33
N ALA A 102 4.38 22.29 5.56
CA ALA A 102 5.00 23.58 5.83
C ALA A 102 6.48 23.63 5.39
N ALA A 103 7.16 22.48 5.39
CA ALA A 103 8.54 22.30 4.95
C ALA A 103 8.70 21.93 3.46
N GLY A 104 7.60 21.77 2.71
CA GLY A 104 7.61 21.36 1.31
C GLY A 104 7.91 19.87 1.08
N LEU A 105 7.68 19.03 2.09
CA LEU A 105 7.84 17.57 2.03
C LEU A 105 6.50 16.91 1.70
N GLU A 106 6.53 15.83 0.92
CA GLU A 106 5.39 14.92 0.83
C GLU A 106 5.35 13.99 2.05
N VAL A 107 4.15 13.71 2.56
CA VAL A 107 3.93 12.77 3.67
C VAL A 107 3.02 11.64 3.23
N HIS A 108 3.55 10.42 3.27
CA HIS A 108 2.85 9.19 2.90
C HIS A 108 2.61 8.38 4.16
N ALA A 109 1.35 8.02 4.43
CA ALA A 109 1.00 7.19 5.57
C ALA A 109 1.39 5.73 5.29
N TRP A 110 2.31 5.18 6.08
CA TRP A 110 2.73 3.77 6.01
C TRP A 110 1.94 2.93 7.00
N ILE A 111 1.30 1.90 6.46
CA ILE A 111 0.45 0.97 7.18
C ILE A 111 1.01 -0.44 7.02
N ASN A 112 1.40 -1.05 8.13
CA ASN A 112 1.54 -2.50 8.16
C ASN A 112 0.14 -3.10 8.05
N ALA A 113 -0.15 -3.87 7.02
CA ALA A 113 -1.50 -4.40 6.78
C ALA A 113 -1.82 -5.60 7.68
N MET A 114 -1.17 -6.73 7.45
CA MET A 114 -1.56 -8.02 8.05
C MET A 114 -1.09 -8.24 9.50
N PRO A 115 0.10 -7.79 9.96
CA PRO A 115 0.55 -8.03 11.32
C PRO A 115 -0.37 -7.36 12.34
N VAL A 116 -0.75 -8.09 13.39
CA VAL A 116 -1.61 -7.59 14.48
C VAL A 116 -1.07 -7.88 15.87
N TRP A 117 -0.11 -8.77 16.05
CA TRP A 117 0.56 -8.89 17.36
C TRP A 117 1.88 -9.62 17.22
N ARG A 118 2.70 -9.68 18.27
CA ARG A 118 3.93 -10.49 18.28
C ARG A 118 4.22 -11.16 19.61
N ASP A 119 3.85 -10.53 20.72
CA ASP A 119 4.22 -10.98 22.05
C ASP A 119 3.31 -12.11 22.55
N GLU A 120 3.75 -12.81 23.59
CA GLU A 120 2.91 -13.84 24.25
C GLU A 120 1.77 -13.22 25.04
N ALA A 121 2.06 -12.15 25.79
CA ALA A 121 1.03 -11.42 26.52
C ALA A 121 0.14 -10.69 25.52
N ALA A 122 -1.17 -10.82 25.67
CA ALA A 122 -2.14 -10.12 24.84
C ALA A 122 -2.01 -8.59 25.03
N PRO A 123 -2.36 -7.77 24.01
CA PRO A 123 -2.42 -6.32 24.16
C PRO A 123 -3.41 -5.92 25.27
N ALA A 124 -3.09 -4.85 26.01
CA ALA A 124 -3.90 -4.42 27.15
C ALA A 124 -5.27 -3.83 26.76
N ASP A 125 -5.36 -3.12 25.62
CA ASP A 125 -6.62 -2.51 25.17
C ASP A 125 -7.55 -3.58 24.57
N ALA A 126 -8.72 -3.78 25.17
CA ALA A 126 -9.71 -4.75 24.70
C ALA A 126 -10.23 -4.48 23.28
N ARG A 127 -10.07 -3.26 22.75
CA ARG A 127 -10.45 -2.90 21.38
C ARG A 127 -9.45 -3.40 20.34
N HIS A 128 -8.27 -3.84 20.77
CA HIS A 128 -7.23 -4.30 19.88
C HIS A 128 -7.69 -5.53 19.06
N LEU A 129 -7.41 -5.56 17.76
CA LEU A 129 -7.85 -6.65 16.85
C LEU A 129 -7.48 -8.05 17.34
N PHE A 130 -6.26 -8.21 17.87
CA PHE A 130 -5.84 -9.47 18.47
C PHE A 130 -6.76 -9.94 19.61
N ASN A 131 -7.32 -9.03 20.42
CA ASN A 131 -8.24 -9.40 21.50
C ASN A 131 -9.65 -9.73 20.97
N GLN A 132 -10.10 -9.03 19.93
CA GLN A 132 -11.43 -9.22 19.35
C GLN A 132 -11.52 -10.44 18.44
N HIS A 133 -10.46 -10.71 17.67
CA HIS A 133 -10.47 -11.65 16.54
C HIS A 133 -9.26 -12.61 16.53
N GLY A 134 -8.55 -12.72 17.65
CA GLY A 134 -7.33 -13.52 17.79
C GLY A 134 -7.57 -14.98 18.18
N PRO A 135 -6.60 -15.62 18.88
CA PRO A 135 -6.61 -17.07 19.11
C PRO A 135 -7.79 -17.60 19.92
N SER A 136 -8.43 -16.76 20.74
CA SER A 136 -9.64 -17.12 21.52
C SER A 136 -10.92 -17.09 20.70
N ALA A 137 -10.92 -16.42 19.54
CA ALA A 137 -12.07 -16.39 18.65
C ALA A 137 -12.16 -17.68 17.83
N VAL A 138 -13.37 -18.03 17.39
CA VAL A 138 -13.65 -19.27 16.65
C VAL A 138 -14.43 -18.98 15.36
N GLY A 139 -14.27 -19.85 14.36
CA GLY A 139 -14.99 -19.73 13.09
C GLY A 139 -14.75 -18.39 12.41
N ALA A 140 -15.83 -17.71 12.01
CA ALA A 140 -15.79 -16.43 11.30
C ALA A 140 -15.36 -15.23 12.16
N GLU A 141 -15.32 -15.39 13.49
CA GLU A 141 -14.81 -14.34 14.39
C GLU A 141 -13.28 -14.40 14.53
N ASN A 142 -12.65 -15.51 14.14
CA ASN A 142 -11.19 -15.64 14.12
C ASN A 142 -10.64 -15.16 12.77
N TRP A 143 -9.96 -14.02 12.80
CA TRP A 143 -9.43 -13.40 11.58
C TRP A 143 -7.97 -13.74 11.32
N LEU A 144 -7.34 -14.52 12.19
CA LEU A 144 -5.93 -14.86 12.05
C LEU A 144 -5.71 -15.89 10.96
N THR A 145 -4.63 -15.73 10.20
CA THR A 145 -4.10 -16.83 9.38
C THR A 145 -3.65 -17.97 10.29
N SER A 146 -3.64 -19.18 9.75
CA SER A 146 -3.10 -20.36 10.42
C SER A 146 -2.25 -21.21 9.48
N SER A 147 -1.43 -22.06 10.09
CA SER A 147 -0.73 -23.16 9.43
C SER A 147 -1.68 -24.34 9.15
N PRO A 148 -1.26 -25.34 8.35
CA PRO A 148 -2.03 -26.58 8.18
C PRO A 148 -2.33 -27.31 9.50
N SER A 149 -1.46 -27.16 10.52
CA SER A 149 -1.64 -27.72 11.87
C SER A 149 -2.55 -26.88 12.76
N GLY A 150 -2.96 -25.69 12.33
CA GLY A 150 -3.81 -24.78 13.10
C GLY A 150 -3.05 -23.75 13.95
N ASP A 151 -1.73 -23.66 13.81
CA ASP A 151 -0.93 -22.68 14.55
C ASP A 151 -1.15 -21.28 13.99
N HIS A 152 -1.41 -20.31 14.87
CA HIS A 152 -1.66 -18.92 14.50
C HIS A 152 -0.45 -17.99 14.68
N LYS A 153 0.59 -18.47 15.39
CA LYS A 153 1.80 -17.69 15.65
C LYS A 153 2.88 -18.08 14.66
N PHE A 154 3.40 -17.09 13.95
CA PHE A 154 4.49 -17.21 13.00
C PHE A 154 5.74 -16.51 13.56
N PRO A 155 6.93 -16.67 12.95
CA PRO A 155 8.19 -16.10 13.47
C PRO A 155 8.13 -14.58 13.71
N VAL A 156 7.35 -13.89 12.89
CA VAL A 156 7.16 -12.43 12.94
C VAL A 156 5.90 -12.01 13.72
N GLY A 157 5.19 -12.95 14.34
CA GLY A 157 4.02 -12.74 15.17
C GLY A 157 2.70 -13.26 14.59
N TYR A 158 1.60 -12.62 14.97
CA TYR A 158 0.24 -12.96 14.56
C TYR A 158 -0.22 -12.05 13.43
N PHE A 159 -0.85 -12.65 12.42
CA PHE A 159 -1.23 -12.01 11.18
C PHE A 159 -2.70 -12.26 10.89
N LEU A 160 -3.39 -11.24 10.37
CA LEU A 160 -4.69 -11.41 9.75
C LEU A 160 -4.56 -12.29 8.50
N ASP A 161 -5.62 -13.02 8.18
CA ASP A 161 -5.72 -13.79 6.94
C ASP A 161 -6.31 -12.89 5.82
N PRO A 162 -5.56 -12.58 4.75
CA PRO A 162 -6.06 -11.83 3.59
C PRO A 162 -7.30 -12.47 2.94
N GLY A 163 -7.47 -13.78 3.06
CA GLY A 163 -8.63 -14.51 2.59
C GLY A 163 -9.82 -14.52 3.56
N HIS A 164 -9.74 -13.84 4.70
CA HIS A 164 -10.89 -13.63 5.58
C HIS A 164 -11.68 -12.37 5.16
N PRO A 165 -12.97 -12.48 4.74
CA PRO A 165 -13.72 -11.37 4.16
C PRO A 165 -13.86 -10.16 5.09
N ALA A 166 -14.06 -10.40 6.39
CA ALA A 166 -14.20 -9.31 7.37
C ALA A 166 -12.86 -8.62 7.66
N ALA A 167 -11.75 -9.37 7.65
CA ALA A 167 -10.41 -8.81 7.87
C ALA A 167 -9.98 -7.95 6.68
N ALA A 168 -10.23 -8.42 5.44
CA ALA A 168 -9.97 -7.66 4.23
C ALA A 168 -10.81 -6.37 4.17
N ALA A 169 -12.11 -6.44 4.51
CA ALA A 169 -12.98 -5.26 4.59
C ALA A 169 -12.52 -4.26 5.65
N TYR A 170 -12.13 -4.75 6.84
CA TYR A 170 -11.61 -3.93 7.93
C TYR A 170 -10.33 -3.20 7.50
N LEU A 171 -9.35 -3.91 6.95
CA LEU A 171 -8.09 -3.31 6.50
C LEU A 171 -8.35 -2.28 5.41
N ALA A 172 -9.23 -2.56 4.45
CA ALA A 172 -9.59 -1.59 3.44
C ALA A 172 -10.15 -0.30 4.07
N GLU A 173 -11.00 -0.41 5.07
CA GLU A 173 -11.54 0.76 5.77
C GLU A 173 -10.48 1.51 6.58
N ILE A 174 -9.46 0.85 7.15
CA ILE A 174 -8.32 1.55 7.80
C ILE A 174 -7.60 2.46 6.81
N TYR A 175 -7.25 1.95 5.62
CA TYR A 175 -6.62 2.78 4.59
C TYR A 175 -7.53 3.94 4.15
N LEU A 176 -8.82 3.66 3.88
CA LEU A 176 -9.75 4.67 3.38
C LEU A 176 -10.11 5.71 4.44
N ASN A 177 -10.16 5.32 5.73
CA ASN A 177 -10.33 6.23 6.84
C ASN A 177 -9.18 7.25 6.88
N ILE A 178 -7.93 6.82 6.73
CA ILE A 178 -6.78 7.73 6.68
C ILE A 178 -6.93 8.72 5.52
N VAL A 179 -7.24 8.24 4.32
CA VAL A 179 -7.40 9.08 3.13
C VAL A 179 -8.53 10.10 3.26
N ARG A 180 -9.61 9.77 3.97
CA ARG A 180 -10.75 10.69 4.21
C ARG A 180 -10.43 11.78 5.24
N ASN A 181 -9.58 11.47 6.22
CA ASN A 181 -9.45 12.28 7.43
C ASN A 181 -8.13 13.06 7.54
N TYR A 182 -7.14 12.75 6.70
CA TYR A 182 -5.82 13.39 6.71
C TYR A 182 -5.41 13.82 5.31
N GLY A 183 -4.77 14.98 5.22
CA GLY A 183 -4.23 15.54 3.99
C GLY A 183 -2.95 14.86 3.51
N VAL A 184 -2.87 13.53 3.54
CA VAL A 184 -1.68 12.78 3.12
C VAL A 184 -1.48 12.87 1.60
N ASP A 185 -0.23 12.92 1.15
CA ASP A 185 0.13 12.89 -0.28
C ASP A 185 0.05 11.47 -0.85
N GLY A 186 0.19 10.47 0.01
CA GLY A 186 0.09 9.07 -0.37
C GLY A 186 -0.24 8.12 0.78
N ILE A 187 -0.57 6.90 0.41
CA ILE A 187 -0.57 5.75 1.31
C ILE A 187 0.50 4.75 0.86
N HIS A 188 1.07 4.05 1.82
CA HIS A 188 2.15 3.08 1.61
C HIS A 188 1.78 1.74 2.25
N PHE A 189 1.55 0.73 1.42
CA PHE A 189 1.32 -0.62 1.89
C PHE A 189 2.63 -1.26 2.35
N ASP A 190 2.65 -1.79 3.56
CA ASP A 190 3.69 -2.72 3.99
C ASP A 190 3.04 -3.94 4.64
N TYR A 191 3.76 -5.06 4.66
CA TYR A 191 3.25 -6.35 5.11
C TYR A 191 1.87 -6.69 4.51
N VAL A 192 1.58 -6.23 3.29
CA VAL A 192 0.43 -6.66 2.49
C VAL A 192 0.76 -8.00 1.83
N ARG A 193 0.92 -9.02 2.69
CA ARG A 193 1.39 -10.36 2.35
C ARG A 193 1.10 -11.34 3.49
N TYR A 194 1.21 -12.63 3.22
CA TYR A 194 1.22 -13.62 4.29
C TYR A 194 2.54 -13.59 5.09
N PRO A 195 2.54 -14.07 6.35
CA PRO A 195 3.76 -14.06 7.17
C PRO A 195 4.83 -14.97 6.59
N GLU A 196 6.07 -14.66 6.92
CA GLU A 196 7.18 -15.57 6.71
C GLU A 196 7.02 -16.84 7.55
N THR A 197 7.50 -17.96 7.05
CA THR A 197 7.57 -19.23 7.79
C THR A 197 9.03 -19.62 8.03
N ASP A 198 9.30 -20.30 9.16
CA ASP A 198 10.62 -20.86 9.45
C ASP A 198 11.01 -21.94 8.43
N GLU A 199 10.00 -22.62 7.88
CA GLU A 199 10.17 -23.51 6.75
C GLU A 199 10.51 -22.69 5.50
N ARG A 200 11.79 -22.73 5.10
CA ARG A 200 12.22 -22.31 3.76
C ARG A 200 11.79 -23.37 2.74
N LEU A 201 10.49 -23.55 2.56
CA LEU A 201 10.00 -24.37 1.47
C LEU A 201 10.46 -23.73 0.16
N PRO A 202 10.97 -24.53 -0.80
CA PRO A 202 11.31 -24.01 -2.13
C PRO A 202 10.05 -23.52 -2.86
N ARG A 203 8.86 -23.98 -2.46
CA ARG A 203 7.55 -23.68 -3.07
C ARG A 203 6.44 -23.77 -2.02
N GLY A 204 5.61 -22.73 -1.93
CA GLY A 204 4.55 -22.61 -0.94
C GLY A 204 5.01 -22.16 0.44
N ALA A 205 4.04 -21.98 1.33
CA ALA A 205 4.24 -21.72 2.76
C ALA A 205 3.04 -22.25 3.55
N GLY A 206 3.27 -22.74 4.77
CA GLY A 206 2.23 -23.20 5.69
C GLY A 206 1.43 -22.04 6.30
N VAL A 207 0.71 -21.29 5.46
CA VAL A 207 -0.05 -20.08 5.80
C VAL A 207 -1.36 -20.02 5.01
N GLY A 208 -2.34 -19.25 5.48
CA GLY A 208 -3.65 -19.07 4.84
C GLY A 208 -4.67 -20.16 5.13
N TYR A 209 -4.41 -21.05 6.09
CA TYR A 209 -5.29 -22.18 6.41
C TYR A 209 -6.42 -21.80 7.38
N ASN A 210 -6.74 -20.51 7.52
CA ASN A 210 -7.92 -20.07 8.26
C ASN A 210 -9.16 -20.78 7.70
N SER A 211 -10.04 -21.26 8.59
CA SER A 211 -11.16 -22.12 8.20
C SER A 211 -12.11 -21.44 7.20
N VAL A 212 -12.32 -20.12 7.31
CA VAL A 212 -13.14 -19.35 6.36
C VAL A 212 -12.46 -19.26 5.00
N ASN A 213 -11.16 -18.94 4.96
CA ASN A 213 -10.40 -18.85 3.71
C ASN A 213 -10.37 -20.20 2.98
N LEU A 214 -10.08 -21.29 3.70
CA LEU A 214 -10.06 -22.64 3.14
C LEU A 214 -11.44 -23.07 2.61
N GLN A 215 -12.53 -22.73 3.31
CA GLN A 215 -13.88 -23.00 2.83
C GLN A 215 -14.21 -22.24 1.54
N ARG A 216 -13.78 -20.98 1.44
CA ARG A 216 -13.94 -20.17 0.22
C ARG A 216 -13.20 -20.79 -0.96
N PHE A 217 -11.94 -21.19 -0.75
CA PHE A 217 -11.17 -21.89 -1.79
C PHE A 217 -11.84 -23.18 -2.25
N ARG A 218 -12.35 -24.00 -1.32
CA ARG A 218 -13.09 -25.23 -1.65
C ARG A 218 -14.31 -24.94 -2.52
N ARG A 219 -15.10 -23.92 -2.18
CA ARG A 219 -16.24 -23.48 -3.01
C ARG A 219 -15.79 -23.02 -4.40
N ALA A 220 -14.77 -22.18 -4.49
CA ALA A 220 -14.31 -21.61 -5.75
C ALA A 220 -13.66 -22.65 -6.68
N SER A 221 -12.96 -23.63 -6.11
CA SER A 221 -12.23 -24.67 -6.86
C SER A 221 -13.04 -25.96 -7.08
N GLY A 222 -14.16 -26.15 -6.36
CA GLY A 222 -14.90 -27.41 -6.34
C GLY A 222 -14.19 -28.55 -5.60
N ARG A 223 -13.10 -28.24 -4.87
CA ARG A 223 -12.30 -29.22 -4.12
C ARG A 223 -12.85 -29.42 -2.71
N ASN A 224 -12.64 -30.60 -2.14
CA ASN A 224 -13.05 -30.95 -0.77
C ASN A 224 -11.86 -31.29 0.15
N ASP A 225 -10.63 -31.31 -0.37
CA ASP A 225 -9.43 -31.63 0.40
C ASP A 225 -8.85 -30.40 1.13
N THR A 226 -7.84 -30.62 1.96
CA THR A 226 -6.95 -29.56 2.44
C THR A 226 -5.72 -29.55 1.53
N PRO A 227 -5.52 -28.50 0.71
CA PRO A 227 -4.43 -28.49 -0.26
C PRO A 227 -3.08 -28.42 0.45
N PRO A 228 -2.04 -29.11 -0.04
CA PRO A 228 -0.69 -28.96 0.51
C PRO A 228 -0.17 -27.51 0.30
N PRO A 229 0.79 -27.03 1.11
CA PRO A 229 1.29 -25.66 1.04
C PRO A 229 1.77 -25.20 -0.34
N GLY A 230 2.32 -26.11 -1.13
CA GLY A 230 2.78 -25.88 -2.51
C GLY A 230 1.78 -26.32 -3.58
N ASP A 231 0.49 -26.47 -3.31
CA ASP A 231 -0.50 -26.68 -4.39
C ASP A 231 -0.61 -25.41 -5.27
N GLU A 232 -0.52 -25.54 -6.60
CA GLU A 232 -0.54 -24.36 -7.50
C GLU A 232 -1.84 -23.55 -7.37
N ALA A 233 -3.00 -24.22 -7.34
CA ALA A 233 -4.29 -23.55 -7.25
C ALA A 233 -4.44 -22.83 -5.91
N TRP A 234 -3.92 -23.42 -4.83
CA TRP A 234 -3.93 -22.80 -3.51
C TRP A 234 -2.96 -21.62 -3.38
N MET A 235 -1.79 -21.69 -4.01
CA MET A 235 -0.86 -20.56 -4.08
C MET A 235 -1.44 -19.41 -4.90
N ALA A 236 -2.03 -19.69 -6.07
CA ALA A 236 -2.71 -18.71 -6.90
C ALA A 236 -3.87 -18.04 -6.13
N TRP A 237 -4.73 -18.84 -5.49
CA TRP A 237 -5.83 -18.34 -4.67
C TRP A 237 -5.35 -17.37 -3.57
N ARG A 238 -4.29 -17.72 -2.84
CA ARG A 238 -3.73 -16.88 -1.77
C ARG A 238 -3.15 -15.58 -2.31
N ARG A 239 -2.47 -15.61 -3.47
CA ARG A 239 -2.03 -14.38 -4.17
C ARG A 239 -3.21 -13.49 -4.51
N ASP A 240 -4.29 -14.06 -5.07
CA ASP A 240 -5.49 -13.30 -5.41
C ASP A 240 -6.12 -12.62 -4.20
N GLN A 241 -6.11 -13.24 -3.01
CA GLN A 241 -6.67 -12.62 -1.81
C GLN A 241 -5.89 -11.37 -1.39
N VAL A 242 -4.56 -11.41 -1.46
CA VAL A 242 -3.70 -10.24 -1.19
C VAL A 242 -3.92 -9.17 -2.26
N THR A 243 -3.90 -9.56 -3.53
CA THR A 243 -4.11 -8.68 -4.67
C THR A 243 -5.46 -7.98 -4.65
N ASN A 244 -6.52 -8.68 -4.23
CA ASN A 244 -7.86 -8.13 -4.12
C ASN A 244 -7.93 -6.95 -3.12
N LEU A 245 -7.23 -7.07 -1.97
CA LEU A 245 -7.13 -5.98 -1.00
C LEU A 245 -6.42 -4.75 -1.61
N VAL A 246 -5.27 -4.95 -2.26
CA VAL A 246 -4.51 -3.87 -2.91
C VAL A 246 -5.35 -3.18 -3.98
N ARG A 247 -6.00 -3.95 -4.86
CA ARG A 247 -6.89 -3.44 -5.91
C ARG A 247 -8.04 -2.61 -5.33
N ARG A 248 -8.71 -3.11 -4.28
CA ARG A 248 -9.82 -2.41 -3.64
C ARG A 248 -9.36 -1.10 -3.04
N VAL A 249 -8.35 -1.13 -2.18
CA VAL A 249 -7.84 0.08 -1.52
C VAL A 249 -7.34 1.10 -2.54
N SER A 250 -6.57 0.67 -3.54
CA SER A 250 -6.04 1.57 -4.57
C SER A 250 -7.14 2.33 -5.30
N ILE A 251 -8.14 1.62 -5.82
CA ILE A 251 -9.20 2.25 -6.62
C ILE A 251 -10.13 3.09 -5.74
N GLU A 252 -10.49 2.61 -4.55
CA GLU A 252 -11.34 3.36 -3.62
C GLU A 252 -10.64 4.62 -3.08
N ALA A 253 -9.34 4.56 -2.82
CA ALA A 253 -8.57 5.71 -2.40
C ALA A 253 -8.48 6.76 -3.51
N LYS A 254 -8.31 6.34 -4.78
CA LYS A 254 -8.40 7.23 -5.95
C LYS A 254 -9.79 7.84 -6.15
N ALA A 255 -10.85 7.15 -5.72
CA ALA A 255 -12.20 7.70 -5.76
C ALA A 255 -12.41 8.83 -4.74
N ILE A 256 -11.72 8.77 -3.60
CA ILE A 256 -11.74 9.82 -2.56
C ILE A 256 -10.82 10.97 -2.96
N ASN A 257 -9.58 10.67 -3.35
CA ASN A 257 -8.59 11.64 -3.78
C ASN A 257 -7.85 11.13 -5.03
N PRO A 258 -8.24 11.59 -6.24
CA PRO A 258 -7.59 11.18 -7.50
C PRO A 258 -6.10 11.51 -7.59
N ARG A 259 -5.61 12.46 -6.77
CA ARG A 259 -4.20 12.87 -6.72
C ARG A 259 -3.35 12.08 -5.74
N LEU A 260 -3.97 11.29 -4.86
CA LEU A 260 -3.27 10.49 -3.85
C LEU A 260 -2.30 9.52 -4.53
N LYS A 261 -1.07 9.40 -4.03
CA LYS A 261 -0.10 8.40 -4.49
C LYS A 261 -0.28 7.07 -3.76
N ILE A 262 -0.31 5.98 -4.50
CA ILE A 262 -0.40 4.63 -3.94
C ILE A 262 0.96 3.97 -4.06
N SER A 263 1.58 3.64 -2.94
CA SER A 263 2.90 3.00 -2.92
C SER A 263 2.94 1.74 -2.06
N ALA A 264 3.98 0.93 -2.21
CA ALA A 264 4.15 -0.27 -1.40
C ALA A 264 5.62 -0.64 -1.16
N ALA A 265 5.91 -1.21 0.02
CA ALA A 265 7.14 -1.91 0.34
C ALA A 265 7.09 -3.32 -0.26
N LEU A 266 7.98 -3.58 -1.21
CA LEU A 266 7.96 -4.80 -2.02
C LEU A 266 9.11 -5.74 -1.63
N ILE A 267 8.95 -7.03 -1.86
CA ILE A 267 9.94 -8.04 -1.46
C ILE A 267 10.78 -8.52 -2.66
N PRO A 268 12.10 -8.27 -2.64
CA PRO A 268 13.07 -8.77 -3.60
C PRO A 268 13.99 -9.84 -2.98
N TRP A 269 13.44 -10.86 -2.32
CA TRP A 269 14.28 -11.85 -1.64
C TRP A 269 14.89 -12.90 -2.57
N GLY A 270 16.17 -13.17 -2.33
CA GLY A 270 16.94 -14.18 -3.07
C GLY A 270 17.43 -13.66 -4.41
N ALA A 271 17.79 -14.59 -5.30
CA ALA A 271 18.26 -14.24 -6.63
C ALA A 271 17.12 -13.60 -7.46
N PRO A 272 17.43 -12.56 -8.25
CA PRO A 272 16.45 -11.93 -9.13
C PRO A 272 16.08 -12.86 -10.29
N PRO A 273 14.87 -12.69 -10.85
CA PRO A 273 14.45 -13.45 -12.03
C PRO A 273 15.28 -13.08 -13.26
N VAL A 274 15.53 -14.07 -14.12
CA VAL A 274 16.33 -13.89 -15.35
C VAL A 274 15.46 -13.34 -16.48
N ALA A 275 14.29 -13.95 -16.71
CA ALA A 275 13.29 -13.46 -17.65
C ALA A 275 11.99 -13.06 -16.94
N GLU A 276 11.15 -12.25 -17.60
CA GLU A 276 9.90 -11.73 -17.04
C GLU A 276 8.99 -12.84 -16.47
N LYS A 277 8.82 -13.92 -17.26
CA LYS A 277 8.05 -15.11 -16.88
C LYS A 277 8.57 -15.79 -15.60
N ASP A 278 9.86 -15.66 -15.29
CA ASP A 278 10.46 -16.34 -14.13
C ASP A 278 10.11 -15.64 -12.81
N PHE A 279 9.46 -14.47 -12.86
CA PHE A 279 8.96 -13.78 -11.66
C PHE A 279 8.02 -14.66 -10.84
N GLU A 280 7.25 -15.53 -11.48
CA GLU A 280 6.36 -16.47 -10.80
C GLU A 280 7.12 -17.42 -9.84
N ASN A 281 8.43 -17.63 -10.06
CA ASN A 281 9.25 -18.59 -9.32
C ASN A 281 10.07 -17.97 -8.18
N VAL A 282 9.97 -16.67 -7.94
CA VAL A 282 10.72 -16.01 -6.86
C VAL A 282 9.96 -15.98 -5.53
N ALA A 283 10.69 -15.69 -4.45
CA ALA A 283 10.16 -15.67 -3.09
C ALA A 283 8.85 -14.86 -2.89
N PRO A 284 8.66 -13.63 -3.44
CA PRO A 284 7.39 -12.92 -3.29
C PRO A 284 6.19 -13.72 -3.82
N MET A 285 6.37 -14.49 -4.89
CA MET A 285 5.29 -15.29 -5.49
C MET A 285 5.08 -16.63 -4.81
N GLN A 286 6.17 -17.24 -4.34
CA GLN A 286 6.18 -18.63 -3.87
C GLN A 286 6.03 -18.77 -2.34
N ARG A 287 6.43 -17.77 -1.55
CA ARG A 287 6.54 -17.91 -0.08
C ARG A 287 5.61 -17.00 0.70
N ILE A 288 5.30 -15.81 0.18
CA ILE A 288 4.54 -14.77 0.89
C ILE A 288 3.35 -14.22 0.10
N PHE A 289 3.23 -14.62 -1.17
CA PHE A 289 2.10 -14.33 -2.06
C PHE A 289 1.87 -12.82 -2.31
N GLN A 290 2.96 -12.07 -2.50
CA GLN A 290 2.97 -10.64 -2.81
C GLN A 290 3.25 -10.40 -4.30
N ASP A 291 2.22 -10.46 -5.16
CA ASP A 291 2.35 -10.27 -6.61
C ASP A 291 2.47 -8.79 -7.02
N TRP A 292 3.55 -8.17 -6.56
CA TRP A 292 3.75 -6.74 -6.78
C TRP A 292 4.05 -6.37 -8.23
N HIS A 293 4.49 -7.33 -9.05
CA HIS A 293 4.71 -7.13 -10.47
C HIS A 293 3.38 -6.88 -11.18
N GLN A 294 2.37 -7.72 -10.93
CA GLN A 294 1.01 -7.50 -11.42
C GLN A 294 0.45 -6.16 -10.94
N TRP A 295 0.68 -5.77 -9.68
CA TRP A 295 0.10 -4.54 -9.14
C TRP A 295 0.59 -3.27 -9.85
N LEU A 296 1.83 -3.27 -10.36
CA LEU A 296 2.35 -2.20 -11.22
C LEU A 296 1.76 -2.30 -12.64
N GLU A 297 1.70 -3.50 -13.21
CA GLU A 297 1.13 -3.77 -14.54
C GLU A 297 -0.33 -3.32 -14.65
N ASP A 298 -1.16 -3.71 -13.70
CA ASP A 298 -2.57 -3.35 -13.64
C ASP A 298 -2.79 -1.91 -13.14
N GLY A 299 -1.73 -1.27 -12.65
CA GLY A 299 -1.74 0.13 -12.22
C GLY A 299 -2.50 0.37 -10.94
N TRP A 300 -2.48 -0.61 -10.02
CA TRP A 300 -2.95 -0.47 -8.64
C TRP A 300 -1.89 0.16 -7.73
N LEU A 301 -0.62 0.15 -8.14
CA LEU A 301 0.41 1.00 -7.55
C LEU A 301 0.79 2.13 -8.50
N ASP A 302 1.08 3.29 -7.93
CA ASP A 302 1.76 4.40 -8.60
C ASP A 302 3.28 4.30 -8.43
N LEU A 303 3.73 3.82 -7.27
CA LEU A 303 5.14 3.69 -6.90
C LEU A 303 5.41 2.36 -6.17
N GLY A 304 6.23 1.48 -6.75
CA GLY A 304 6.78 0.36 -6.01
C GLY A 304 8.12 0.74 -5.36
N ILE A 305 8.36 0.28 -4.13
CA ILE A 305 9.66 0.43 -3.47
C ILE A 305 10.13 -0.93 -2.96
N PRO A 306 10.83 -1.72 -3.78
CA PRO A 306 11.45 -2.96 -3.32
C PRO A 306 12.48 -2.70 -2.23
N MET A 307 12.34 -3.46 -1.13
CA MET A 307 13.25 -3.43 0.01
C MET A 307 14.55 -4.19 -0.32
N ASN A 308 15.34 -3.61 -1.21
CA ASN A 308 16.66 -4.08 -1.65
C ASN A 308 17.71 -3.91 -0.54
N TYR A 309 17.41 -4.43 0.65
CA TYR A 309 18.24 -4.31 1.84
C TYR A 309 19.46 -5.20 1.72
N ALA A 310 20.49 -4.65 1.08
CA ALA A 310 21.74 -5.33 0.83
C ALA A 310 22.82 -4.83 1.78
N ARG A 311 23.66 -5.76 2.25
CA ARG A 311 24.93 -5.42 2.88
C ARG A 311 25.97 -5.33 1.77
N GLU A 312 26.59 -4.17 1.62
CA GLU A 312 27.53 -3.86 0.54
C GLU A 312 28.76 -4.77 0.56
N THR A 313 29.21 -5.15 1.75
CA THR A 313 30.41 -5.97 1.97
C THR A 313 30.21 -7.47 1.69
N ASP A 314 28.98 -7.92 1.37
CA ASP A 314 28.70 -9.31 0.99
C ASP A 314 28.49 -9.38 -0.52
N ASP A 315 29.48 -9.94 -1.23
CA ASP A 315 29.49 -10.01 -2.70
C ASP A 315 28.26 -10.71 -3.29
N ARG A 316 27.74 -11.74 -2.63
CA ARG A 316 26.57 -12.47 -3.12
C ARG A 316 25.32 -11.61 -2.98
N VAL A 317 25.14 -10.97 -1.83
CA VAL A 317 24.00 -10.09 -1.57
C VAL A 317 24.06 -8.85 -2.46
N ARG A 318 25.26 -8.29 -2.69
CA ARG A 318 25.49 -7.22 -3.65
C ARG A 318 25.16 -7.65 -5.08
N GLY A 319 25.48 -8.88 -5.48
CA GLY A 319 25.07 -9.45 -6.77
C GLY A 319 23.55 -9.54 -6.93
N TRP A 320 22.82 -9.92 -5.87
CA TRP A 320 21.35 -9.91 -5.88
C TRP A 320 20.79 -8.49 -5.95
N PHE A 321 21.34 -7.57 -5.17
CA PHE A 321 20.99 -6.14 -5.20
C PHE A 321 21.10 -5.56 -6.62
N ASP A 322 22.25 -5.74 -7.27
CA ASP A 322 22.49 -5.23 -8.61
C ASP A 322 21.53 -5.86 -9.64
N GLY A 323 21.21 -7.15 -9.50
CA GLY A 323 20.29 -7.81 -10.42
C GLY A 323 18.81 -7.42 -10.20
N TRP A 324 18.36 -7.23 -8.96
CA TRP A 324 17.02 -6.70 -8.66
C TRP A 324 16.88 -5.25 -9.13
N MET A 325 17.87 -4.39 -8.91
CA MET A 325 17.86 -3.03 -9.46
C MET A 325 17.74 -3.01 -10.98
N ARG A 326 18.48 -3.87 -11.70
CA ARG A 326 18.34 -4.01 -13.16
C ARG A 326 16.95 -4.49 -13.56
N TRP A 327 16.39 -5.45 -12.83
CA TRP A 327 15.03 -5.92 -13.03
C TRP A 327 14.02 -4.78 -12.89
N GLU A 328 14.11 -4.00 -11.82
CA GLU A 328 13.22 -2.89 -11.52
C GLU A 328 13.25 -1.81 -12.59
N LYS A 329 14.44 -1.45 -13.07
CA LYS A 329 14.60 -0.46 -14.16
C LYS A 329 13.82 -0.86 -15.42
N ARG A 330 13.80 -2.15 -15.76
CA ARG A 330 13.11 -2.70 -16.94
C ARG A 330 11.61 -2.90 -16.78
N HIS A 331 11.12 -3.22 -15.57
CA HIS A 331 9.74 -3.68 -15.35
C HIS A 331 8.89 -2.69 -14.53
N GLN A 332 8.96 -1.40 -14.86
CA GLN A 332 8.16 -0.36 -14.21
C GLN A 332 6.70 -0.32 -14.68
N HIS A 333 6.36 -0.95 -15.82
CA HIS A 333 5.00 -1.06 -16.35
C HIS A 333 4.23 0.26 -16.54
N GLY A 334 4.94 1.33 -16.88
CA GLY A 334 4.35 2.67 -17.00
C GLY A 334 3.94 3.27 -15.64
N ARG A 335 4.56 2.79 -14.56
CA ARG A 335 4.55 3.33 -13.21
C ARG A 335 5.96 3.74 -12.81
N GLN A 336 6.18 4.07 -11.53
CA GLN A 336 7.50 4.35 -11.00
C GLN A 336 7.95 3.22 -10.07
N LEU A 337 9.24 2.90 -10.14
CA LEU A 337 9.94 2.14 -9.11
C LEU A 337 11.01 3.01 -8.46
N ALA A 338 11.24 2.85 -7.17
CA ALA A 338 12.37 3.40 -6.44
C ALA A 338 13.09 2.29 -5.66
N VAL A 339 14.38 2.47 -5.40
CA VAL A 339 15.19 1.45 -4.72
C VAL A 339 15.14 1.68 -3.21
N GLY A 340 14.63 0.71 -2.46
CA GLY A 340 14.65 0.71 -0.99
C GLY A 340 15.99 0.23 -0.45
N LEU A 341 16.73 1.11 0.23
CA LEU A 341 18.07 0.86 0.76
C LEU A 341 18.03 0.58 2.26
N GLY A 342 18.63 -0.52 2.68
CA GLY A 342 18.79 -0.87 4.10
C GLY A 342 20.02 -0.18 4.68
N ALA A 343 19.96 1.13 4.88
CA ALA A 343 21.10 1.96 5.29
C ALA A 343 21.70 1.50 6.63
N TYR A 344 20.86 1.02 7.55
CA TYR A 344 21.25 0.40 8.83
C TYR A 344 22.23 -0.79 8.73
N ARG A 345 22.42 -1.35 7.52
CA ARG A 345 23.32 -2.49 7.27
C ARG A 345 24.70 -2.07 6.75
N ASN A 346 24.91 -0.78 6.47
CA ASN A 346 26.00 -0.28 5.67
C ASN A 346 26.66 0.94 6.33
N THR A 347 27.93 1.17 6.02
CA THR A 347 28.57 2.46 6.36
C THR A 347 27.99 3.58 5.48
N PRO A 348 28.09 4.85 5.88
CA PRO A 348 27.71 5.98 5.02
C PRO A 348 28.33 5.95 3.62
N ALA A 349 29.60 5.55 3.52
CA ALA A 349 30.31 5.44 2.25
C ALA A 349 29.70 4.34 1.34
N ASP A 350 29.34 3.20 1.92
CA ASP A 350 28.69 2.09 1.23
C ASP A 350 27.27 2.46 0.78
N THR A 351 26.51 3.16 1.63
CA THR A 351 25.20 3.70 1.26
C THR A 351 25.30 4.69 0.10
N ILE A 352 26.28 5.60 0.11
CA ILE A 352 26.56 6.50 -1.03
C ILE A 352 26.89 5.70 -2.30
N ALA A 353 27.66 4.62 -2.19
CA ALA A 353 27.96 3.74 -3.32
C ALA A 353 26.70 3.08 -3.90
N GLN A 354 25.78 2.60 -3.04
CA GLN A 354 24.50 2.04 -3.46
C GLN A 354 23.61 3.09 -4.15
N VAL A 355 23.49 4.31 -3.61
CA VAL A 355 22.74 5.41 -4.25
C VAL A 355 23.34 5.75 -5.62
N THR A 356 24.67 5.80 -5.70
CA THR A 356 25.38 6.06 -6.96
C THR A 356 25.09 4.99 -8.01
N ARG A 357 25.02 3.71 -7.62
CA ARG A 357 24.62 2.63 -8.54
C ARG A 357 23.14 2.70 -8.94
N ALA A 358 22.24 3.00 -8.00
CA ALA A 358 20.81 3.11 -8.30
C ALA A 358 20.51 4.18 -9.38
N ARG A 359 21.27 5.29 -9.37
CA ARG A 359 21.14 6.41 -10.32
C ARG A 359 21.67 6.14 -11.73
N LYS A 360 22.49 5.09 -11.92
CA LYS A 360 23.04 4.78 -13.24
C LYS A 360 21.90 4.48 -14.22
N ASP A 361 22.06 5.00 -15.43
CA ASP A 361 21.19 4.70 -16.55
C ASP A 361 21.78 3.50 -17.31
N ASP A 362 21.62 2.32 -16.72
CA ASP A 362 22.10 1.04 -17.21
C ASP A 362 20.90 0.10 -17.35
N GLU A 363 20.14 0.29 -18.44
CA GLU A 363 18.85 -0.38 -18.76
C GLU A 363 17.61 0.34 -18.21
N GLY A 364 17.70 1.67 -18.06
CA GLY A 364 16.62 2.54 -17.62
C GLY A 364 16.93 3.23 -16.29
N ARG A 365 15.96 4.04 -15.81
CA ARG A 365 16.09 4.78 -14.55
C ARG A 365 14.93 4.49 -13.64
N VAL A 366 15.23 4.27 -12.36
CA VAL A 366 14.26 4.34 -11.27
C VAL A 366 13.92 5.82 -10.98
N ALA A 367 12.80 6.05 -10.30
CA ALA A 367 12.37 7.38 -9.88
C ALA A 367 13.24 7.98 -8.77
N GLY A 368 13.95 7.14 -8.01
CA GLY A 368 14.82 7.56 -6.93
C GLY A 368 15.09 6.45 -5.91
N VAL A 369 15.28 6.83 -4.64
CA VAL A 369 15.65 5.92 -3.54
C VAL A 369 14.84 6.20 -2.27
N SER A 370 14.70 5.18 -1.43
CA SER A 370 14.13 5.29 -0.08
C SER A 370 15.08 4.65 0.93
N PHE A 371 15.32 5.28 2.09
CA PHE A 371 16.22 4.74 3.11
C PHE A 371 15.42 4.15 4.27
N TYR A 372 15.75 2.90 4.64
CA TYR A 372 15.31 2.30 5.90
C TYR A 372 16.50 2.17 6.86
N SER A 373 16.37 2.47 8.15
CA SER A 373 15.30 3.30 8.75
C SER A 373 15.85 4.69 9.10
N TYR A 374 14.96 5.68 9.20
CA TYR A 374 15.32 7.00 9.73
C TYR A 374 16.00 6.92 11.11
N ALA A 375 15.55 6.00 11.96
CA ALA A 375 16.05 5.87 13.32
C ALA A 375 17.51 5.41 13.39
N VAL A 376 17.91 4.51 12.48
CA VAL A 376 19.26 3.94 12.39
C VAL A 376 19.75 4.02 10.93
N PRO A 377 20.24 5.20 10.48
CA PRO A 377 20.55 5.44 9.07
C PRO A 377 21.92 4.91 8.63
N GLU A 378 22.66 4.25 9.51
CA GLU A 378 23.97 3.64 9.23
C GLU A 378 24.23 2.44 10.17
N LEU A 379 25.17 1.58 9.81
CA LEU A 379 25.68 0.52 10.68
C LEU A 379 26.41 1.15 11.89
N PRO A 380 25.97 0.92 13.14
CA PRO A 380 26.65 1.46 14.30
C PRO A 380 28.09 0.91 14.43
N ALA A 381 29.05 1.79 14.73
CA ALA A 381 30.48 1.45 14.79
C ALA A 381 30.84 0.32 15.78
N GLU A 382 30.00 0.09 16.78
CA GLU A 382 30.20 -0.92 17.83
C GLU A 382 29.71 -2.32 17.43
N VAL A 383 29.00 -2.45 16.30
CA VAL A 383 28.46 -3.73 15.84
C VAL A 383 29.38 -4.34 14.79
N LYS A 384 29.96 -5.51 15.10
CA LYS A 384 30.72 -6.28 14.10
C LYS A 384 29.84 -6.55 12.87
N PRO A 385 30.35 -6.35 11.64
CA PRO A 385 29.64 -6.74 10.43
C PRO A 385 29.18 -8.21 10.53
N GLY A 386 27.87 -8.46 10.50
CA GLY A 386 27.30 -9.80 10.62
C GLY A 386 26.50 -10.11 11.89
N THR A 387 26.43 -9.20 12.86
CA THR A 387 25.58 -9.34 14.06
C THR A 387 24.21 -8.69 13.85
N ASP A 388 23.14 -9.27 14.38
CA ASP A 388 21.83 -8.59 14.45
C ASP A 388 21.96 -7.34 15.33
N LEU A 389 21.40 -6.22 14.87
CA LEU A 389 21.62 -4.90 15.47
C LEU A 389 20.99 -4.78 16.86
N PRO A 390 21.73 -4.35 17.90
CA PRO A 390 21.14 -3.59 18.99
C PRO A 390 20.75 -2.18 18.49
N ALA A 391 19.59 -1.70 18.93
CA ALA A 391 19.06 -0.37 18.62
C ALA A 391 19.85 0.72 19.34
N VAL A 392 21.01 1.12 18.81
CA VAL A 392 21.65 2.38 19.19
C VAL A 392 21.23 3.42 18.16
N ALA A 393 20.12 4.11 18.45
CA ALA A 393 19.67 5.24 17.65
C ALA A 393 20.73 6.35 17.73
N VAL A 394 21.27 6.78 16.59
CA VAL A 394 22.09 8.00 16.53
C VAL A 394 21.13 9.16 16.76
N ALA A 395 21.12 9.70 17.98
CA ALA A 395 20.27 10.82 18.34
C ALA A 395 20.66 12.09 17.56
N GLY A 396 19.67 12.91 17.22
CA GLY A 396 19.88 14.23 16.60
C GLY A 396 19.60 14.33 15.10
N ILE A 397 19.54 15.57 14.63
CA ILE A 397 19.11 15.98 13.28
C ILE A 397 20.18 15.79 12.19
N ASP A 398 21.43 15.50 12.58
CA ASP A 398 22.56 15.36 11.64
C ASP A 398 22.78 13.90 11.18
N ARG A 399 21.95 12.95 11.64
CA ARG A 399 22.10 11.51 11.36
C ARG A 399 22.07 11.12 9.87
N LEU A 400 21.57 12.00 9.00
CA LEU A 400 21.50 11.81 7.54
C LEU A 400 22.37 12.83 6.76
N ALA A 401 23.13 13.67 7.46
CA ALA A 401 23.86 14.78 6.83
C ALA A 401 24.93 14.32 5.83
N PHE A 402 25.43 13.09 5.96
CA PHE A 402 26.39 12.50 5.02
C PHE A 402 25.82 12.41 3.59
N LEU A 403 24.50 12.32 3.42
CA LEU A 403 23.88 12.31 2.09
C LEU A 403 24.11 13.63 1.36
N ALA A 404 24.03 14.75 2.07
CA ALA A 404 24.20 16.10 1.52
C ALA A 404 25.64 16.60 1.54
N ASN A 405 26.46 16.10 2.47
CA ASN A 405 27.84 16.57 2.69
C ASN A 405 28.91 15.62 2.14
N GLY A 406 28.59 14.35 1.91
CA GLY A 406 29.56 13.30 1.63
C GLY A 406 30.26 12.81 2.91
N VAL A 407 31.18 11.87 2.75
CA VAL A 407 31.96 11.28 3.85
C VAL A 407 33.32 10.80 3.34
N GLY A 408 34.41 11.25 3.96
CA GLY A 408 35.77 10.91 3.51
C GLY A 408 36.00 11.31 2.05
N THR A 409 36.28 10.32 1.19
CA THR A 409 36.45 10.50 -0.26
C THR A 409 35.16 10.27 -1.06
N SER A 410 34.08 9.85 -0.42
CA SER A 410 32.78 9.63 -1.05
C SER A 410 32.03 10.98 -1.16
N PRO A 411 31.79 11.51 -2.37
CA PRO A 411 31.13 12.79 -2.56
C PRO A 411 29.65 12.73 -2.14
N PRO A 412 29.02 13.88 -1.85
CA PRO A 412 27.60 13.93 -1.53
C PRO A 412 26.74 13.41 -2.68
N VAL A 413 25.66 12.71 -2.32
CA VAL A 413 24.67 12.24 -3.29
C VAL A 413 23.50 13.23 -3.41
N PHE A 414 23.19 14.00 -2.38
CA PHE A 414 22.14 15.02 -2.38
C PHE A 414 22.72 16.40 -2.07
N PRO A 415 23.61 16.97 -2.91
CA PRO A 415 24.24 18.26 -2.63
C PRO A 415 23.27 19.45 -2.71
N ARG A 416 22.12 19.29 -3.36
CA ARG A 416 21.08 20.32 -3.51
C ARG A 416 19.67 19.71 -3.41
N PRO A 417 18.63 20.48 -3.08
CA PRO A 417 17.25 20.00 -3.11
C PRO A 417 16.82 19.52 -4.50
N ALA A 418 15.90 18.56 -4.55
CA ALA A 418 15.27 18.06 -5.78
C ALA A 418 13.74 18.00 -5.61
N PRO A 419 12.96 18.37 -6.64
CA PRO A 419 11.52 18.16 -6.61
C PRO A 419 11.17 16.66 -6.72
N VAL A 420 10.01 16.28 -6.17
CA VAL A 420 9.48 14.92 -6.35
C VAL A 420 9.13 14.70 -7.83
N PRO A 421 9.51 13.55 -8.45
CA PRO A 421 9.16 13.25 -9.82
C PRO A 421 7.65 13.26 -10.05
N ALA A 422 7.20 14.01 -11.06
CA ALA A 422 5.81 14.00 -11.46
C ALA A 422 5.39 12.59 -11.96
N MET A 423 4.17 12.17 -11.63
CA MET A 423 3.56 10.94 -12.12
C MET A 423 2.54 11.30 -13.22
N PRO A 424 2.86 11.16 -14.52
CA PRO A 424 2.01 11.70 -15.59
C PRO A 424 0.57 11.22 -15.54
N TRP A 425 0.34 9.97 -15.14
CA TRP A 425 -1.00 9.38 -15.01
C TRP A 425 -1.81 9.94 -13.83
N ILE A 426 -1.19 10.67 -12.91
CA ILE A 426 -1.86 11.42 -11.83
C ILE A 426 -2.06 12.89 -12.25
N VAL A 427 -0.99 13.54 -12.74
CA VAL A 427 -1.01 14.99 -13.01
C VAL A 427 -1.80 15.34 -14.27
N ARG A 428 -1.77 14.46 -15.28
CA ARG A 428 -2.50 14.62 -16.55
C ARG A 428 -3.09 13.27 -16.97
N PRO A 429 -4.11 12.78 -16.23
CA PRO A 429 -4.65 11.45 -16.47
C PRO A 429 -5.29 11.36 -17.86
N ASP A 430 -5.00 10.29 -18.59
CA ASP A 430 -5.63 9.92 -19.86
C ASP A 430 -6.46 8.61 -19.75
N ARG A 431 -6.57 8.09 -18.53
CA ARG A 431 -7.32 6.88 -18.15
C ARG A 431 -8.15 7.17 -16.88
N GLY A 432 -9.22 6.43 -16.71
CA GLY A 432 -10.03 6.38 -15.49
C GLY A 432 -10.11 4.96 -14.93
N TRP A 433 -11.06 4.76 -14.02
CA TRP A 433 -11.33 3.47 -13.38
C TRP A 433 -12.82 3.13 -13.47
N ILE A 434 -13.14 1.85 -13.33
CA ILE A 434 -14.48 1.36 -13.05
C ILE A 434 -14.43 0.59 -11.73
N ALA A 435 -15.37 0.83 -10.83
CA ALA A 435 -15.48 0.10 -9.58
C ALA A 435 -16.94 -0.09 -9.19
N GLY A 436 -17.23 -1.19 -8.51
CA GLY A 436 -18.56 -1.46 -7.99
C GLY A 436 -18.57 -2.60 -6.99
N THR A 437 -19.68 -2.73 -6.29
CA THR A 437 -19.96 -3.84 -5.40
C THR A 437 -21.26 -4.48 -5.83
N LEU A 438 -21.26 -5.80 -5.99
CA LEU A 438 -22.48 -6.53 -6.27
C LEU A 438 -23.34 -6.59 -5.00
N PRO A 439 -24.65 -6.27 -5.08
CA PRO A 439 -25.52 -6.40 -3.93
C PRO A 439 -25.62 -7.87 -3.53
N ALA A 440 -25.75 -8.13 -2.22
CA ALA A 440 -26.04 -9.46 -1.70
C ALA A 440 -27.37 -9.98 -2.27
N ILE A 441 -27.42 -11.27 -2.56
CA ILE A 441 -28.63 -11.98 -2.98
C ILE A 441 -28.96 -13.06 -1.95
N VAL A 442 -30.25 -13.31 -1.71
CA VAL A 442 -30.75 -14.21 -0.64
C VAL A 442 -30.17 -15.63 -0.74
N MET A 443 -29.74 -16.06 -1.93
CA MET A 443 -29.26 -17.43 -2.20
C MET A 443 -27.86 -17.54 -2.82
N GLY A 444 -27.04 -16.48 -2.88
CA GLY A 444 -25.77 -16.54 -3.60
C GLY A 444 -24.61 -15.81 -2.94
N ASP A 445 -23.46 -16.49 -2.88
CA ASP A 445 -22.16 -15.94 -2.54
C ASP A 445 -21.71 -15.01 -3.69
N ASN A 446 -21.24 -13.80 -3.36
CA ASN A 446 -20.70 -12.85 -4.33
C ASN A 446 -19.18 -12.99 -4.51
N ASP A 447 -18.56 -14.00 -3.93
CA ASP A 447 -17.14 -14.31 -4.08
C ASP A 447 -16.85 -14.92 -5.46
N GLY A 448 -15.90 -14.35 -6.21
CA GLY A 448 -15.45 -14.91 -7.49
C GLY A 448 -16.46 -14.80 -8.64
N VAL A 449 -17.43 -13.89 -8.56
CA VAL A 449 -18.37 -13.63 -9.67
C VAL A 449 -17.68 -12.87 -10.79
N GLU A 450 -17.78 -13.38 -12.01
CA GLU A 450 -17.26 -12.71 -13.21
C GLU A 450 -18.10 -11.46 -13.54
N VAL A 451 -17.42 -10.34 -13.75
CA VAL A 451 -17.96 -9.11 -14.32
C VAL A 451 -17.28 -8.86 -15.66
N LYS A 452 -18.04 -9.03 -16.75
CA LYS A 452 -17.55 -8.76 -18.10
C LYS A 452 -17.77 -7.28 -18.45
N ILE A 453 -16.70 -6.58 -18.80
CA ILE A 453 -16.68 -5.15 -19.11
C ILE A 453 -16.35 -4.98 -20.60
N THR A 454 -17.29 -4.47 -21.39
CA THR A 454 -17.17 -4.34 -22.84
C THR A 454 -17.25 -2.89 -23.26
N ARG A 455 -16.22 -2.38 -23.94
CA ARG A 455 -16.23 -1.00 -24.45
C ARG A 455 -17.22 -0.89 -25.62
N LYS A 456 -18.21 -0.02 -25.52
CA LYS A 456 -19.14 0.25 -26.63
C LYS A 456 -18.41 1.02 -27.72
N ARG A 457 -18.50 0.53 -28.96
CA ARG A 457 -17.98 1.17 -30.16
C ARG A 457 -19.07 1.20 -31.23
N PHE A 458 -18.87 2.04 -32.23
CA PHE A 458 -19.76 2.12 -33.40
C PHE A 458 -19.77 0.81 -34.22
N TRP A 459 -18.68 0.03 -34.16
CA TRP A 459 -18.55 -1.28 -34.82
C TRP A 459 -18.73 -2.43 -33.80
N PRO A 460 -19.32 -3.58 -34.19
CA PRO A 460 -19.74 -4.66 -33.28
C PRO A 460 -18.60 -5.39 -32.54
N PHE A 461 -17.33 -5.12 -32.85
CA PHE A 461 -16.18 -5.73 -32.18
C PHE A 461 -15.58 -4.75 -31.16
N GLY A 462 -16.15 -4.73 -29.96
CA GLY A 462 -15.56 -4.08 -28.78
C GLY A 462 -14.66 -5.03 -28.01
N ASN A 463 -13.48 -4.58 -27.59
CA ASN A 463 -12.64 -5.36 -26.67
C ASN A 463 -13.40 -5.52 -25.33
N SER A 464 -13.41 -6.74 -24.81
CA SER A 464 -13.96 -7.05 -23.49
C SER A 464 -12.86 -7.46 -22.52
N THR A 465 -12.93 -6.95 -21.30
CA THR A 465 -12.09 -7.35 -20.17
C THR A 465 -12.98 -8.05 -19.14
N ARG A 466 -12.43 -9.04 -18.44
CA ARG A 466 -13.11 -9.73 -17.34
C ARG A 466 -12.41 -9.38 -16.04
N VAL A 467 -13.19 -9.13 -15.01
CA VAL A 467 -12.72 -8.99 -13.63
C VAL A 467 -13.59 -9.86 -12.75
N TRP A 468 -13.08 -10.22 -11.58
CA TRP A 468 -13.79 -11.04 -10.61
C TRP A 468 -13.99 -10.26 -9.32
N THR A 469 -15.14 -10.46 -8.69
CA THR A 469 -15.41 -9.91 -7.37
C THR A 469 -14.56 -10.58 -6.30
N ASP A 470 -14.19 -9.80 -5.28
CA ASP A 470 -13.67 -10.33 -4.04
C ASP A 470 -14.78 -10.92 -3.16
N ALA A 471 -14.40 -11.40 -1.98
CA ALA A 471 -15.32 -12.01 -1.01
C ALA A 471 -16.45 -11.09 -0.52
N ASN A 472 -16.29 -9.77 -0.66
CA ASN A 472 -17.30 -8.79 -0.29
C ASN A 472 -18.12 -8.33 -1.51
N GLY A 473 -17.96 -9.00 -2.66
CA GLY A 473 -18.64 -8.67 -3.91
C GLY A 473 -18.05 -7.45 -4.62
N TYR A 474 -16.90 -6.93 -4.18
CA TYR A 474 -16.27 -5.77 -4.79
C TYR A 474 -15.45 -6.16 -6.02
N PHE A 475 -15.59 -5.41 -7.10
CA PHE A 475 -14.77 -5.52 -8.30
C PHE A 475 -14.25 -4.15 -8.73
N GLY A 476 -13.11 -4.14 -9.41
CA GLY A 476 -12.55 -2.91 -9.97
C GLY A 476 -11.64 -3.17 -11.16
N LEU A 477 -11.60 -2.20 -12.08
CA LEU A 477 -10.73 -2.17 -13.24
C LEU A 477 -10.05 -0.81 -13.33
N ALA A 478 -8.72 -0.81 -13.36
CA ALA A 478 -7.90 0.38 -13.54
C ALA A 478 -7.48 0.57 -15.00
N LYS A 479 -6.79 1.69 -15.29
CA LYS A 479 -6.21 2.00 -16.62
C LYS A 479 -7.25 1.98 -17.76
N VAL A 480 -8.51 2.35 -17.47
CA VAL A 480 -9.62 2.29 -18.43
C VAL A 480 -9.62 3.53 -19.33
N LYS A 481 -9.66 3.36 -20.65
CA LYS A 481 -9.80 4.49 -21.58
C LYS A 481 -11.15 5.21 -21.38
N PRO A 482 -11.21 6.54 -21.52
CA PRO A 482 -12.50 7.24 -21.52
C PRO A 482 -13.47 6.69 -22.60
N GLY A 483 -14.75 6.67 -22.28
CA GLY A 483 -15.81 6.20 -23.17
C GLY A 483 -16.95 5.47 -22.48
N ARG A 484 -17.90 4.96 -23.28
CA ARG A 484 -19.03 4.16 -22.82
C ARG A 484 -18.67 2.68 -22.72
N TYR A 485 -19.12 2.04 -21.65
CA TYR A 485 -18.89 0.63 -21.37
C TYR A 485 -20.20 -0.04 -20.96
N GLU A 486 -20.40 -1.28 -21.41
CA GLU A 486 -21.42 -2.19 -20.88
C GLU A 486 -20.73 -3.14 -19.89
N LEU A 487 -21.27 -3.22 -18.69
CA LEU A 487 -20.93 -4.26 -17.73
C LEU A 487 -22.03 -5.31 -17.74
N SER A 488 -21.66 -6.58 -17.79
CA SER A 488 -22.61 -7.68 -17.66
C SER A 488 -22.16 -8.67 -16.60
N VAL A 489 -23.12 -9.07 -15.76
CA VAL A 489 -22.94 -10.02 -14.67
C VAL A 489 -24.01 -11.09 -14.78
N GLU A 490 -23.62 -12.34 -14.56
CA GLU A 490 -24.53 -13.49 -14.56
C GLU A 490 -24.44 -14.20 -13.20
N ARG A 491 -25.56 -14.24 -12.48
CA ARG A 491 -25.68 -14.85 -11.14
C ARG A 491 -27.05 -15.50 -11.00
N ALA A 492 -27.11 -16.70 -10.43
CA ALA A 492 -28.38 -17.40 -10.11
C ALA A 492 -29.39 -17.40 -11.27
N SER A 493 -28.92 -17.71 -12.49
CA SER A 493 -29.72 -17.70 -13.73
C SER A 493 -30.32 -16.34 -14.14
N THR A 494 -29.86 -15.25 -13.52
CA THR A 494 -30.22 -13.87 -13.90
C THR A 494 -29.02 -13.17 -14.51
N ARG A 495 -29.25 -12.51 -15.65
CA ARG A 495 -28.25 -11.67 -16.30
C ARG A 495 -28.60 -10.20 -16.12
N GLN A 496 -27.70 -9.46 -15.50
CA GLN A 496 -27.81 -8.02 -15.36
C GLN A 496 -26.83 -7.33 -16.30
N ARG A 497 -27.26 -6.21 -16.89
CA ARG A 497 -26.41 -5.36 -17.71
C ARG A 497 -26.53 -3.91 -17.23
N LEU A 498 -25.43 -3.19 -17.24
CA LEU A 498 -25.34 -1.80 -16.82
C LEU A 498 -24.42 -1.05 -17.77
N ASP A 499 -24.88 0.10 -18.26
CA ASP A 499 -24.04 1.02 -19.03
C ASP A 499 -23.42 2.07 -18.11
N VAL A 500 -22.12 2.35 -18.31
CA VAL A 500 -21.39 3.38 -17.59
C VAL A 500 -20.57 4.25 -18.53
N GLN A 501 -20.28 5.47 -18.09
CA GLN A 501 -19.42 6.43 -18.78
C GLN A 501 -18.14 6.65 -17.97
N VAL A 502 -16.99 6.31 -18.56
CA VAL A 502 -15.67 6.51 -17.95
C VAL A 502 -15.07 7.82 -18.43
N ASN A 503 -14.59 8.63 -17.48
CA ASN A 503 -13.82 9.84 -17.74
C ASN A 503 -12.40 9.68 -17.17
N ALA A 504 -11.42 10.32 -17.82
CA ALA A 504 -10.05 10.28 -17.34
C ALA A 504 -9.93 10.92 -15.94
N GLY A 505 -9.08 10.37 -15.09
CA GLY A 505 -8.84 10.91 -13.74
C GLY A 505 -9.96 10.65 -12.74
N THR A 506 -10.98 9.86 -13.09
CA THR A 506 -12.14 9.61 -12.21
C THR A 506 -12.45 8.13 -12.09
N VAL A 507 -12.98 7.75 -10.92
CA VAL A 507 -13.52 6.41 -10.67
C VAL A 507 -15.00 6.41 -11.03
N CYS A 508 -15.37 5.66 -12.05
CA CYS A 508 -16.75 5.45 -12.45
C CYS A 508 -17.40 4.38 -11.58
N ARG A 509 -18.54 4.70 -10.96
CA ARG A 509 -19.29 3.76 -10.10
C ARG A 509 -20.28 2.93 -10.90
N ALA A 510 -20.12 1.62 -10.83
CA ALA A 510 -21.04 0.64 -11.36
C ALA A 510 -21.96 0.13 -10.24
N VAL A 511 -23.23 0.53 -10.27
CA VAL A 511 -24.23 0.18 -9.25
C VAL A 511 -25.21 -0.84 -9.84
N PHE A 512 -25.10 -2.09 -9.40
CA PHE A 512 -26.08 -3.13 -9.69
C PHE A 512 -27.18 -3.10 -8.62
N VAL A 513 -28.45 -3.16 -9.04
CA VAL A 513 -29.60 -3.18 -8.13
C VAL A 513 -30.17 -4.59 -7.98
N ASN A 514 -30.61 -4.94 -6.77
CA ASN A 514 -31.33 -6.19 -6.55
C ASN A 514 -32.79 -6.01 -7.01
N ARG A 515 -33.17 -6.62 -8.13
CA ARG A 515 -34.56 -6.56 -8.63
C ARG A 515 -35.53 -7.47 -7.86
N ALA A 516 -35.05 -8.32 -6.96
CA ALA A 516 -35.89 -9.23 -6.17
C ALA A 516 -36.47 -8.61 -4.89
N ALA A 517 -36.23 -7.33 -4.62
CA ALA A 517 -36.69 -6.63 -3.41
C ALA A 517 -37.76 -5.54 -3.67
N THR A 518 -38.29 -5.45 -4.89
CA THR A 518 -39.25 -4.40 -5.28
C THR A 518 -40.69 -4.87 -5.45
N ASP A 519 -41.00 -6.14 -5.18
CA ASP A 519 -42.40 -6.56 -5.10
C ASP A 519 -42.93 -6.22 -3.70
N PRO A 520 -43.91 -5.32 -3.55
CA PRO A 520 -44.62 -5.18 -2.28
C PRO A 520 -45.21 -6.55 -1.93
N PRO A 521 -45.27 -6.93 -0.63
CA PRO A 521 -45.92 -8.18 -0.25
C PRO A 521 -47.33 -8.17 -0.87
N PRO A 522 -47.82 -9.31 -1.40
CA PRO A 522 -49.16 -9.37 -1.94
C PRO A 522 -50.09 -8.90 -0.81
N THR A 523 -50.84 -7.85 -1.08
CA THR A 523 -51.87 -7.35 -0.18
C THR A 523 -52.96 -8.40 -0.09
N GLY A 524 -52.72 -9.45 0.70
CA GLY A 524 -53.73 -10.37 1.14
C GLY A 524 -54.73 -9.57 1.95
N ARG A 525 -55.98 -9.53 1.48
CA ARG A 525 -57.09 -9.08 2.33
C ARG A 525 -57.03 -9.90 3.63
N PRO A 526 -57.12 -9.27 4.81
CA PRO A 526 -57.18 -10.01 6.05
C PRO A 526 -58.44 -10.90 6.05
N ASP A 527 -58.25 -12.16 6.43
CA ASP A 527 -59.33 -13.12 6.66
C ASP A 527 -60.16 -12.67 7.87
N PRO A 528 -61.46 -12.36 7.70
CA PRO A 528 -62.34 -11.92 8.78
C PRO A 528 -62.56 -12.98 9.87
N SER A 529 -62.13 -14.23 9.69
CA SER A 529 -62.33 -15.31 10.65
C SER A 529 -61.34 -15.34 11.82
N SER A 530 -60.35 -14.42 11.85
CA SER A 530 -59.28 -14.39 12.86
C SER A 530 -59.54 -13.50 14.09
N TRP A 531 -60.75 -12.94 14.24
CA TRP A 531 -61.09 -12.14 15.42
C TRP A 531 -61.63 -13.03 16.55
N PRO A 532 -61.09 -12.95 17.78
CA PRO A 532 -61.68 -13.62 18.93
C PRO A 532 -63.06 -13.02 19.28
N PRO A 533 -64.03 -13.81 19.76
CA PRO A 533 -65.28 -13.26 20.28
C PRO A 533 -64.97 -12.44 21.53
N GLY A 534 -65.19 -11.13 21.45
CA GLY A 534 -64.94 -10.22 22.56
C GLY A 534 -65.92 -10.44 23.73
N PRO A 535 -65.52 -10.07 24.96
CA PRO A 535 -66.43 -9.60 25.98
C PRO A 535 -66.85 -8.14 25.76
#